data_AF-A0A1Y3AS71-F1
#
_entry.id   AF-A0A1Y3AS71-F1
#
_cell.length_a   1.000
_cell.length_b   1.000
_cell.length_c   1.000
_cell.angle_alpha   90.00
_cell.angle_beta   90.00
_cell.angle_gamma   90.00
#
_symmetry.space_group_name_H-M   'P 1'
#
loop_
_entity.id
_entity.type
_entity.pdbx_description
1 polymer ?
#
loop_
_entity_poly.entity_id
_entity_poly.type
_entity_poly.pdbx_seq_one_letter_code
_entity_poly.pdbx_strand_id
1 'polypeptide(L)'
;MPIQAVQYKIRHLKRHEIEQLLQLCKAEGRHMGTVAEVETWMQIDPNAFFVAVNEKDHRIIGSCCGMCLSKTHGYVGMYVVSKEYRGLGIGKQVWSAAINHLGTRNQGLSAVSHLFTLYRDKAGFSQVADWTVDLYRLDYMERMILIHCNKHQQIKRRKYEKRKNHLMTVMIGDGDGHEDVDDADKRRRHEHVEIISSLTTKECVFCCLGHQYKSKERKYLRQKRMMINMNIILNGQDEQLIEKVVLYDQRLHQYDRSRFVRLTLIEKNCISRIAVLGQTVVGYGCAKPSLQNMWIMCPLYADNEYVARMLMIDLISDLILISQSSTNTIIPSVVLKTPSNNHQACRLLKELGFVKQDYSLKRCYTKQVVQVPTQFIYALHTSVFCTE
;
A
#
# COMPACT_ATOMS: atom_id res chain seq x y z
N MET A 1 48.25 -14.18 4.95
CA MET A 1 48.15 -13.16 3.87
C MET A 1 47.50 -11.93 4.47
N PRO A 2 48.05 -10.71 4.29
CA PRO A 2 47.34 -9.51 4.71
C PRO A 2 46.02 -9.41 3.94
N ILE A 3 44.92 -9.15 4.64
CA ILE A 3 43.60 -8.92 4.03
C ILE A 3 43.76 -7.69 3.14
N GLN A 4 43.71 -7.89 1.83
CA GLN A 4 43.81 -6.81 0.86
C GLN A 4 42.62 -5.86 1.10
N ALA A 5 42.91 -4.61 1.45
CA ALA A 5 41.87 -3.61 1.71
C ALA A 5 41.01 -3.44 0.45
N VAL A 6 39.69 -3.62 0.59
CA VAL A 6 38.75 -3.43 -0.52
C VAL A 6 38.78 -1.96 -0.95
N GLN A 7 39.18 -1.72 -2.20
CA GLN A 7 39.13 -0.39 -2.82
C GLN A 7 37.76 -0.15 -3.44
N TYR A 8 37.15 1.00 -3.12
CA TYR A 8 35.83 1.37 -3.62
C TYR A 8 35.70 2.89 -3.74
N LYS A 9 34.80 3.33 -4.62
CA LYS A 9 34.46 4.74 -4.82
C LYS A 9 33.02 5.03 -4.42
N ILE A 10 32.81 6.13 -3.69
CA ILE A 10 31.47 6.69 -3.47
C ILE A 10 31.14 7.67 -4.59
N ARG A 11 29.97 7.52 -5.22
CA ARG A 11 29.47 8.42 -6.27
C ARG A 11 27.96 8.31 -6.43
N HIS A 12 27.40 9.16 -7.27
CA HIS A 12 26.00 9.02 -7.68
C HIS A 12 25.76 7.72 -8.47
N LEU A 13 24.58 7.15 -8.29
CA LEU A 13 24.06 6.06 -9.11
C LEU A 13 23.87 6.53 -10.55
N LYS A 14 24.27 5.74 -11.54
CA LYS A 14 23.96 6.00 -12.94
C LYS A 14 22.69 5.24 -13.34
N ARG A 15 21.91 5.79 -14.27
CA ARG A 15 20.62 5.20 -14.70
C ARG A 15 20.73 3.74 -15.15
N HIS A 16 21.77 3.38 -15.91
CA HIS A 16 21.97 2.00 -16.38
C HIS A 16 22.37 1.01 -15.26
N GLU A 17 22.66 1.49 -14.05
CA GLU A 17 23.08 0.67 -12.89
C GLU A 17 21.92 0.41 -11.92
N ILE A 18 20.72 0.93 -12.20
CA ILE A 18 19.55 0.74 -11.32
C ILE A 18 19.28 -0.74 -11.08
N GLU A 19 19.36 -1.59 -12.11
CA GLU A 19 19.15 -3.03 -11.95
C GLU A 19 20.16 -3.67 -10.99
N GLN A 20 21.43 -3.27 -11.05
CA GLN A 20 22.46 -3.79 -10.14
C GLN A 20 22.21 -3.35 -8.69
N LEU A 21 21.77 -2.09 -8.47
CA LEU A 21 21.34 -1.62 -7.16
C LEU A 21 20.14 -2.43 -6.63
N LEU A 22 19.17 -2.72 -7.49
CA LEU A 22 17.99 -3.49 -7.13
C LEU A 22 18.32 -4.95 -6.84
N GLN A 23 19.30 -5.55 -7.53
CA GLN A 23 19.84 -6.88 -7.19
C GLN A 23 20.42 -6.91 -5.78
N LEU A 24 21.22 -5.90 -5.39
CA LEU A 24 21.71 -5.76 -4.02
C LEU A 24 20.56 -5.65 -3.02
N CYS A 25 19.58 -4.78 -3.29
CA CYS A 25 18.41 -4.61 -2.42
C CYS A 25 17.59 -5.89 -2.29
N LYS A 26 17.41 -6.63 -3.38
CA LYS A 26 16.70 -7.92 -3.40
C LYS A 26 17.43 -8.98 -2.57
N ALA A 27 18.75 -9.12 -2.75
CA ALA A 27 19.58 -10.05 -2.00
C ALA A 27 19.57 -9.77 -0.49
N GLU A 28 19.42 -8.50 -0.12
CA GLU A 28 19.30 -8.04 1.27
C GLU A 28 17.85 -8.00 1.78
N GLY A 29 16.92 -8.65 1.07
CA GLY A 29 15.53 -8.83 1.51
C GLY A 29 14.70 -7.54 1.56
N ARG A 30 15.08 -6.50 0.81
CA ARG A 30 14.32 -5.24 0.79
C ARG A 30 13.01 -5.39 0.03
N HIS A 31 11.92 -4.89 0.63
CA HIS A 31 10.60 -4.78 0.01
C HIS A 31 10.45 -3.38 -0.60
N MET A 32 10.77 -3.26 -1.89
CA MET A 32 10.64 -2.01 -2.64
C MET A 32 10.19 -2.26 -4.09
N GLY A 33 9.85 -1.19 -4.80
CA GLY A 33 9.46 -1.24 -6.20
C GLY A 33 10.62 -1.57 -7.14
N THR A 34 10.32 -1.60 -8.43
CA THR A 34 11.25 -2.00 -9.49
C THR A 34 12.00 -0.79 -10.06
N VAL A 35 12.64 -0.97 -11.23
CA VAL A 35 13.39 0.08 -11.95
C VAL A 35 12.56 1.35 -12.11
N ALA A 36 11.27 1.22 -12.46
CA ALA A 36 10.39 2.36 -12.69
C ALA A 36 10.25 3.30 -11.47
N GLU A 37 10.21 2.73 -10.25
CA GLU A 37 10.11 3.53 -9.03
C GLU A 37 11.40 4.34 -8.79
N VAL A 38 12.57 3.73 -9.02
CA VAL A 38 13.87 4.43 -8.91
C VAL A 38 14.02 5.50 -9.98
N GLU A 39 13.58 5.24 -11.21
CA GLU A 39 13.58 6.24 -12.29
C GLU A 39 12.69 7.45 -11.94
N THR A 40 11.49 7.21 -11.39
CA THR A 40 10.63 8.27 -10.86
C THR A 40 11.34 9.10 -9.80
N TRP A 41 12.04 8.46 -8.86
CA TRP A 41 12.79 9.15 -7.82
C TRP A 41 13.99 9.95 -8.35
N MET A 42 14.70 9.44 -9.35
CA MET A 42 15.78 10.18 -10.01
C MET A 42 15.25 11.39 -10.79
N GLN A 43 13.99 11.37 -11.24
CA GLN A 43 13.37 12.57 -11.80
C GLN A 43 13.13 13.62 -10.72
N ILE A 44 12.63 13.23 -9.54
CA ILE A 44 12.43 14.16 -8.42
C ILE A 44 13.74 14.82 -8.00
N ASP A 45 14.74 14.02 -7.66
CA ASP A 45 16.05 14.46 -7.22
C ASP A 45 17.14 13.63 -7.92
N PRO A 46 17.71 14.17 -9.02
CA PRO A 46 18.74 13.48 -9.81
C PRO A 46 20.00 13.10 -9.02
N ASN A 47 20.23 13.74 -7.88
CA ASN A 47 21.42 13.57 -7.06
C ASN A 47 21.16 12.77 -5.77
N ALA A 48 19.95 12.23 -5.58
CA ALA A 48 19.56 11.58 -4.32
C ALA A 48 20.28 10.26 -4.03
N PHE A 49 20.72 9.52 -5.05
CA PHE A 49 21.24 8.16 -4.90
C PHE A 49 22.76 8.12 -4.85
N PHE A 50 23.30 7.62 -3.74
CA PHE A 50 24.73 7.40 -3.54
C PHE A 50 25.02 5.90 -3.47
N VAL A 51 26.06 5.48 -4.17
CA VAL A 51 26.52 4.08 -4.21
C VAL A 51 28.01 3.98 -3.91
N ALA A 52 28.38 2.91 -3.21
CA ALA A 52 29.76 2.44 -3.11
C ALA A 52 29.99 1.40 -4.20
N VAL A 53 30.99 1.61 -5.04
CA VAL A 53 31.30 0.73 -6.18
C VAL A 53 32.71 0.19 -6.02
N ASN A 54 32.84 -1.13 -6.02
CA ASN A 54 34.11 -1.82 -5.95
C ASN A 54 34.93 -1.49 -7.22
N GLU A 55 36.18 -1.06 -7.05
CA GLU A 55 37.01 -0.61 -8.18
C GLU A 55 37.48 -1.77 -9.08
N LYS A 56 37.56 -2.99 -8.54
CA LYS A 56 38.07 -4.16 -9.27
C LYS A 56 37.05 -4.75 -10.23
N ASP A 57 35.80 -4.89 -9.80
CA ASP A 57 34.75 -5.58 -10.56
C ASP A 57 33.54 -4.70 -10.89
N HIS A 58 33.60 -3.41 -10.51
CA HIS A 58 32.55 -2.41 -10.73
C HIS A 58 31.18 -2.80 -10.15
N ARG A 59 31.14 -3.66 -9.13
CA ARG A 59 29.90 -4.00 -8.43
C ARG A 59 29.50 -2.92 -7.44
N ILE A 60 28.21 -2.59 -7.40
CA ILE A 60 27.62 -1.83 -6.29
C ILE A 60 27.64 -2.72 -5.03
N ILE A 61 28.40 -2.29 -4.02
CA ILE A 61 28.58 -3.02 -2.75
C ILE A 61 27.89 -2.33 -1.57
N GLY A 62 27.39 -1.11 -1.77
CA GLY A 62 26.58 -0.39 -0.80
C GLY A 62 25.83 0.78 -1.43
N SER A 63 24.77 1.23 -0.76
CA SER A 63 23.94 2.33 -1.21
C SER A 63 23.32 3.09 -0.03
N CYS A 64 23.01 4.35 -0.28
CA CYS A 64 22.14 5.18 0.55
C CYS A 64 21.47 6.23 -0.34
N CYS A 65 20.20 6.49 -0.09
CA CYS A 65 19.46 7.53 -0.81
C CYS A 65 19.07 8.65 0.16
N GLY A 66 19.47 9.89 -0.16
CA GLY A 66 19.01 11.10 0.50
C GLY A 66 18.12 11.88 -0.47
N MET A 67 16.81 11.74 -0.34
CA MET A 67 15.83 12.39 -1.21
C MET A 67 15.51 13.80 -0.73
N CYS A 68 15.83 14.85 -1.50
CA CYS A 68 15.34 16.20 -1.23
C CYS A 68 13.87 16.32 -1.66
N LEU A 69 12.96 16.37 -0.70
CA LEU A 69 11.52 16.46 -0.97
C LEU A 69 11.06 17.91 -1.20
N SER A 70 11.73 18.86 -0.54
CA SER A 70 11.51 20.29 -0.72
C SER A 70 12.75 21.08 -0.30
N LYS A 71 12.64 22.42 -0.26
CA LYS A 71 13.69 23.28 0.31
C LYS A 71 13.91 23.04 1.81
N THR A 72 12.90 22.53 2.52
CA THR A 72 12.90 22.39 3.98
C THR A 72 12.87 20.95 4.45
N HIS A 73 12.49 19.99 3.60
CA HIS A 73 12.31 18.58 3.98
C HIS A 73 13.12 17.64 3.11
N GLY A 74 13.68 16.63 3.74
CA GLY A 74 14.43 15.58 3.09
C GLY A 74 14.21 14.24 3.76
N TYR A 75 14.50 13.14 3.07
CA TYR A 75 14.28 11.81 3.62
C TYR A 75 15.41 10.85 3.26
N VAL A 76 15.87 10.07 4.23
CA VAL A 76 16.93 9.08 4.04
C VAL A 76 16.33 7.67 3.99
N GLY A 77 16.76 6.89 3.01
CA GLY A 77 16.32 5.52 2.80
C GLY A 77 17.31 4.71 1.99
N MET A 78 16.92 3.50 1.60
CA MET A 78 17.75 2.59 0.79
C MET A 78 19.18 2.42 1.31
N TYR A 79 19.34 2.41 2.63
CA TYR A 79 20.63 2.17 3.27
C TYR A 79 20.92 0.67 3.29
N VAL A 80 21.84 0.23 2.43
CA VAL A 80 22.18 -1.18 2.24
C VAL A 80 23.68 -1.32 2.04
N VAL A 81 24.28 -2.33 2.66
CA VAL A 81 25.66 -2.77 2.40
C VAL A 81 25.63 -4.27 2.24
N SER A 82 26.22 -4.76 1.15
CA SER A 82 26.36 -6.19 0.88
C SER A 82 27.00 -6.88 2.09
N LYS A 83 26.42 -8.00 2.51
CA LYS A 83 26.82 -8.74 3.72
C LYS A 83 28.33 -8.98 3.81
N GLU A 84 28.99 -9.30 2.70
CA GLU A 84 30.43 -9.60 2.63
C GLU A 84 31.33 -8.36 2.85
N TYR A 85 30.79 -7.15 2.67
CA TYR A 85 31.53 -5.88 2.78
C TYR A 85 31.16 -5.08 4.06
N ARG A 86 30.42 -5.68 4.99
CA ARG A 86 30.08 -5.04 6.27
C ARG A 86 31.29 -4.94 7.19
N GLY A 87 31.27 -3.96 8.10
CA GLY A 87 32.39 -3.70 9.01
C GLY A 87 33.55 -2.91 8.41
N LEU A 88 33.56 -2.65 7.09
CA LEU A 88 34.62 -1.93 6.38
C LEU A 88 34.42 -0.40 6.31
N GLY A 89 33.47 0.15 7.06
CA GLY A 89 33.16 1.59 7.04
C GLY A 89 32.39 2.10 5.82
N ILE A 90 32.15 1.28 4.78
CA ILE A 90 31.40 1.63 3.56
C ILE A 90 30.06 2.30 3.88
N GLY A 91 29.30 1.69 4.79
CA GLY A 91 27.98 2.20 5.20
C GLY A 91 28.04 3.63 5.73
N LYS A 92 29.04 3.95 6.56
CA LYS A 92 29.24 5.30 7.09
C LYS A 92 29.51 6.31 5.97
N GLN A 93 30.25 5.91 4.93
CA GLN A 93 30.59 6.80 3.82
C GLN A 93 29.39 7.09 2.91
N VAL A 94 28.63 6.07 2.49
CA VAL A 94 27.40 6.30 1.69
C VAL A 94 26.35 7.08 2.49
N TRP A 95 26.23 6.81 3.79
CA TRP A 95 25.37 7.57 4.70
C TRP A 95 25.80 9.04 4.75
N SER A 96 27.08 9.32 4.97
CA SER A 96 27.58 10.69 5.06
C SER A 96 27.34 11.47 3.76
N ALA A 97 27.51 10.83 2.60
CA ALA A 97 27.21 11.45 1.31
C ALA A 97 25.72 11.84 1.20
N ALA A 98 24.80 10.93 1.58
CA ALA A 98 23.37 11.20 1.58
C ALA A 98 22.97 12.32 2.56
N ILE A 99 23.50 12.31 3.79
CA ILE A 99 23.21 13.34 4.80
C ILE A 99 23.75 14.72 4.38
N ASN A 100 24.97 14.76 3.82
CA ASN A 100 25.56 16.00 3.33
C ASN A 100 24.72 16.62 2.19
N HIS A 101 24.20 15.80 1.29
CA HIS A 101 23.29 16.24 0.22
C HIS A 101 21.98 16.81 0.76
N LEU A 102 21.40 16.18 1.80
CA LEU A 102 20.20 16.71 2.45
C LEU A 102 20.45 18.03 3.18
N GLY A 103 21.69 18.28 3.61
CA GLY A 103 22.13 19.54 4.19
C GLY A 103 21.32 19.91 5.43
N THR A 104 20.87 21.16 5.51
CA THR A 104 20.18 21.70 6.68
C THR A 104 18.68 21.44 6.71
N ARG A 105 18.12 20.59 5.84
CA ARG A 105 16.69 20.26 5.85
C ARG A 105 16.27 19.55 7.15
N ASN A 106 14.97 19.54 7.44
CA ASN A 106 14.41 18.56 8.37
C ASN A 106 14.46 17.19 7.68
N GLN A 107 15.31 16.30 8.19
CA GLN A 107 15.59 15.01 7.56
C GLN A 107 14.78 13.94 8.27
N GLY A 108 13.97 13.19 7.54
CA GLY A 108 13.21 12.05 8.06
C GLY A 108 13.86 10.71 7.71
N LEU A 109 13.62 9.71 8.55
CA LEU A 109 13.86 8.30 8.22
C LEU A 109 12.85 7.39 8.93
N SER A 110 12.77 6.13 8.49
CA SER A 110 12.00 5.08 9.15
C SER A 110 12.95 4.00 9.66
N ALA A 111 13.16 3.97 10.97
CA ALA A 111 14.11 3.09 11.64
C ALA A 111 13.50 1.72 11.93
N VAL A 112 14.21 0.66 11.51
CA VAL A 112 13.97 -0.70 12.03
C VAL A 112 14.35 -0.75 13.51
N SER A 113 13.63 -1.56 14.30
CA SER A 113 13.74 -1.59 15.77
C SER A 113 15.17 -1.71 16.29
N HIS A 114 16.00 -2.58 15.71
CA HIS A 114 17.38 -2.80 16.16
C HIS A 114 18.36 -1.66 15.83
N LEU A 115 17.99 -0.72 14.94
CA LEU A 115 18.78 0.47 14.61
C LEU A 115 18.17 1.76 15.18
N PHE A 116 17.02 1.68 15.85
CA PHE A 116 16.31 2.86 16.32
C PHE A 116 17.15 3.71 17.29
N THR A 117 17.78 3.09 18.28
CA THR A 117 18.65 3.80 19.24
C THR A 117 19.86 4.43 18.57
N LEU A 118 20.46 3.75 17.58
CA LEU A 118 21.54 4.32 16.77
C LEU A 118 21.10 5.61 16.09
N TYR A 119 19.95 5.61 15.42
CA TYR A 119 19.47 6.78 14.70
C TYR A 119 19.08 7.92 15.64
N ARG A 120 18.32 7.61 16.70
CA ARG A 120 17.84 8.59 17.67
C ARG A 120 18.97 9.23 18.47
N ASP A 121 19.88 8.41 19.00
CA ASP A 121 20.86 8.85 20.00
C ASP A 121 22.20 9.26 19.40
N LYS A 122 22.57 8.72 18.22
CA LYS A 122 23.89 8.94 17.61
C LYS A 122 23.85 9.62 16.25
N ALA A 123 22.78 9.45 15.48
CA ALA A 123 22.68 10.04 14.13
C ALA A 123 21.84 11.33 14.08
N GLY A 124 21.37 11.83 15.23
CA GLY A 124 20.66 13.11 15.34
C GLY A 124 19.17 13.05 15.02
N PHE A 125 18.58 11.88 14.76
CA PHE A 125 17.14 11.72 14.47
C PHE A 125 16.32 11.62 15.76
N SER A 126 16.44 12.64 16.61
CA SER A 126 15.90 12.66 17.98
C SER A 126 14.39 12.86 18.07
N GLN A 127 13.76 13.39 17.00
CA GLN A 127 12.32 13.69 16.98
C GLN A 127 11.57 12.48 16.47
N VAL A 128 10.74 11.85 17.31
CA VAL A 128 10.10 10.57 16.99
C VAL A 128 8.59 10.76 16.92
N ALA A 129 7.96 10.27 15.86
CA ALA A 129 6.51 10.29 15.76
C ALA A 129 5.89 9.35 16.81
N ASP A 130 4.68 9.67 17.26
CA ASP A 130 3.89 8.86 18.20
C ASP A 130 3.22 7.64 17.54
N TRP A 131 3.50 7.42 16.25
CA TRP A 131 3.03 6.28 15.46
C TRP A 131 4.18 5.60 14.73
N THR A 132 3.91 4.39 14.25
CA THR A 132 4.87 3.54 13.53
C THR A 132 4.36 3.22 12.14
N VAL A 133 5.29 2.92 11.23
CA VAL A 133 4.96 2.39 9.91
C VAL A 133 4.82 0.88 10.01
N ASP A 134 3.60 0.37 9.96
CA ASP A 134 3.32 -1.05 10.04
C ASP A 134 3.19 -1.67 8.65
N LEU A 135 3.84 -2.82 8.44
CA LEU A 135 3.74 -3.60 7.21
C LEU A 135 2.60 -4.62 7.32
N TYR A 136 1.74 -4.65 6.30
CA TYR A 136 0.69 -5.63 6.14
C TYR A 136 0.90 -6.40 4.85
N ARG A 137 0.56 -7.69 4.87
CA ARG A 137 0.63 -8.59 3.73
C ARG A 137 -0.69 -9.33 3.56
N LEU A 138 -1.20 -9.37 2.34
CA LEU A 138 -2.29 -10.24 1.93
C LEU A 138 -1.68 -11.36 1.08
N ASP A 139 -1.77 -12.58 1.58
CA ASP A 139 -1.45 -13.78 0.83
C ASP A 139 -2.71 -14.32 0.16
N TYR A 140 -2.57 -14.83 -1.07
CA TYR A 140 -3.66 -15.39 -1.87
C TYR A 140 -4.81 -14.39 -2.05
N MET A 141 -4.62 -13.42 -2.93
CA MET A 141 -5.61 -12.38 -3.21
C MET A 141 -7.02 -12.92 -3.48
N GLU A 142 -7.13 -14.13 -4.04
CA GLU A 142 -8.38 -14.84 -4.29
C GLU A 142 -9.16 -15.17 -3.01
N ARG A 143 -8.47 -15.38 -1.87
CA ARG A 143 -9.12 -15.58 -0.57
C ARG A 143 -9.85 -14.34 -0.09
N MET A 144 -9.44 -13.14 -0.50
CA MET A 144 -10.20 -11.92 -0.21
C MET A 144 -11.61 -12.03 -0.79
N ILE A 145 -11.74 -12.57 -2.01
CA ILE A 145 -13.03 -12.82 -2.66
C ILE A 145 -13.84 -13.82 -1.83
N LEU A 146 -13.24 -14.96 -1.47
CA LEU A 146 -13.90 -16.00 -0.69
C LEU A 146 -14.37 -15.54 0.69
N ILE A 147 -13.58 -14.74 1.42
CA ILE A 147 -13.97 -14.18 2.73
C ILE A 147 -15.25 -13.36 2.58
N HIS A 148 -15.33 -12.53 1.54
CA HIS A 148 -16.52 -11.72 1.29
C HIS A 148 -17.69 -12.59 0.82
N CYS A 149 -17.50 -13.47 -0.15
CA CYS A 149 -18.53 -14.42 -0.60
C CYS A 149 -19.13 -15.24 0.55
N ASN A 150 -18.28 -15.81 1.41
CA ASN A 150 -18.70 -16.58 2.58
C ASN A 150 -19.47 -15.71 3.60
N LYS A 151 -19.00 -14.49 3.86
CA LYS A 151 -19.72 -13.53 4.73
C LYS A 151 -21.08 -13.17 4.15
N HIS A 152 -21.19 -12.98 2.83
CA HIS A 152 -22.46 -12.75 2.16
C HIS A 152 -23.40 -13.95 2.31
N GLN A 153 -22.91 -15.16 2.08
CA GLN A 153 -23.68 -16.39 2.28
C GLN A 153 -24.15 -16.53 3.73
N GLN A 154 -23.29 -16.27 4.72
CA GLN A 154 -23.67 -16.27 6.14
C GLN A 154 -24.76 -15.22 6.44
N ILE A 155 -24.68 -14.01 5.88
CA ILE A 155 -25.71 -13.00 6.12
C ILE A 155 -27.02 -13.37 5.41
N LYS A 156 -26.98 -13.96 4.21
CA LYS A 156 -28.17 -14.52 3.54
C LYS A 156 -28.81 -15.62 4.39
N ARG A 157 -28.02 -16.57 4.92
CA ARG A 157 -28.50 -17.63 5.83
C ARG A 157 -29.16 -17.05 7.07
N ARG A 158 -28.53 -16.09 7.76
CA ARG A 158 -29.11 -15.42 8.95
C ARG A 158 -30.41 -14.67 8.63
N LYS A 159 -30.52 -14.04 7.47
CA LYS A 159 -31.76 -13.37 7.04
C LYS A 159 -32.86 -14.37 6.71
N TYR A 160 -32.50 -15.48 6.08
CA TYR A 160 -33.42 -16.59 5.82
C TYR A 160 -33.92 -17.19 7.14
N GLU A 161 -33.04 -17.52 8.08
CA GLU A 161 -33.40 -18.02 9.42
C GLU A 161 -34.29 -17.04 10.19
N LYS A 162 -33.98 -15.73 10.15
CA LYS A 162 -34.86 -14.72 10.75
C LYS A 162 -36.24 -14.66 10.10
N ARG A 163 -36.32 -14.77 8.76
CA ARG A 163 -37.60 -14.82 8.04
C ARG A 163 -38.35 -16.11 8.32
N LYS A 164 -37.67 -17.25 8.36
CA LYS A 164 -38.24 -18.56 8.72
C LYS A 164 -38.78 -18.57 10.15
N ASN A 165 -38.03 -18.04 11.11
CA ASN A 165 -38.48 -17.93 12.50
C ASN A 165 -39.65 -16.95 12.62
N HIS A 166 -39.63 -15.82 11.89
CA HIS A 166 -40.77 -14.91 11.85
C HIS A 166 -42.01 -15.55 11.21
N LEU A 167 -41.86 -16.29 10.10
CA LEU A 167 -42.94 -17.05 9.48
C LEU A 167 -43.46 -18.14 10.41
N MET A 168 -42.60 -18.88 11.10
CA MET A 168 -43.01 -19.87 12.09
C MET A 168 -43.72 -19.24 13.29
N THR A 169 -43.32 -18.03 13.71
CA THR A 169 -44.03 -17.30 14.79
C THR A 169 -45.42 -16.85 14.33
N VAL A 170 -45.59 -16.55 13.04
CA VAL A 170 -46.88 -16.19 12.43
C VAL A 170 -47.73 -17.44 12.14
N MET A 171 -47.12 -18.57 11.80
CA MET A 171 -47.78 -19.86 11.50
C MET A 171 -48.14 -20.68 12.74
N ILE A 172 -47.65 -20.32 13.94
CA ILE A 172 -48.20 -20.83 15.21
C ILE A 172 -49.57 -20.17 15.49
N GLY A 173 -50.02 -19.23 14.64
CA GLY A 173 -51.34 -18.61 14.67
C GLY A 173 -52.44 -19.33 13.90
N ASP A 174 -52.15 -20.17 12.90
CA ASP A 174 -53.19 -20.88 12.14
C ASP A 174 -52.61 -22.17 11.52
N GLY A 175 -53.34 -23.27 11.70
CA GLY A 175 -52.89 -24.64 11.45
C GLY A 175 -52.93 -25.12 10.00
N ASP A 176 -52.29 -26.29 9.84
CA ASP A 176 -52.33 -27.29 8.77
C ASP A 176 -51.87 -26.93 7.34
N GLY A 177 -50.93 -27.75 6.84
CA GLY A 177 -50.56 -27.81 5.42
C GLY A 177 -49.15 -28.34 5.18
N HIS A 178 -49.03 -29.66 5.01
CA HIS A 178 -47.84 -30.30 4.44
C HIS A 178 -47.81 -30.08 2.92
N GLU A 179 -46.69 -29.62 2.34
CA GLU A 179 -46.35 -29.87 0.94
C GLU A 179 -44.85 -29.66 0.63
N ASP A 180 -44.38 -30.38 -0.38
CA ASP A 180 -42.98 -30.65 -0.76
C ASP A 180 -42.12 -29.43 -1.13
N VAL A 181 -41.32 -28.93 -0.18
CA VAL A 181 -40.39 -27.79 -0.38
C VAL A 181 -38.98 -28.22 -0.85
N ASP A 182 -38.63 -29.51 -0.81
CA ASP A 182 -37.22 -29.92 -0.77
C ASP A 182 -36.49 -29.98 -2.13
N ASP A 183 -37.20 -30.07 -3.26
CA ASP A 183 -36.57 -30.22 -4.58
C ASP A 183 -36.40 -28.90 -5.35
N ALA A 184 -37.35 -27.97 -5.20
CA ALA A 184 -37.23 -26.60 -5.72
C ALA A 184 -36.19 -25.77 -4.94
N ASP A 185 -35.91 -26.13 -3.69
CA ASP A 185 -34.93 -25.47 -2.83
C ASP A 185 -33.49 -25.97 -3.11
N LYS A 186 -33.32 -27.26 -3.48
CA LYS A 186 -32.02 -27.79 -3.95
C LYS A 186 -31.59 -27.20 -5.30
N ARG A 187 -32.52 -27.06 -6.25
CA ARG A 187 -32.24 -26.41 -7.55
C ARG A 187 -31.88 -24.93 -7.41
N ARG A 188 -32.64 -24.19 -6.59
CA ARG A 188 -32.31 -22.78 -6.28
C ARG A 188 -30.97 -22.61 -5.56
N ARG A 189 -30.58 -23.57 -4.70
CA ARG A 189 -29.25 -23.56 -4.06
C ARG A 189 -28.11 -23.79 -5.06
N HIS A 190 -28.29 -24.66 -6.06
CA HIS A 190 -27.29 -24.90 -7.11
C HIS A 190 -27.17 -23.69 -8.06
N GLU A 191 -28.28 -23.15 -8.57
CA GLU A 191 -28.28 -21.93 -9.39
C GLU A 191 -27.66 -20.74 -8.64
N HIS A 192 -27.93 -20.59 -7.34
CA HIS A 192 -27.33 -19.52 -6.53
C HIS A 192 -25.82 -19.68 -6.30
N VAL A 193 -25.28 -20.91 -6.26
CA VAL A 193 -23.84 -21.15 -6.16
C VAL A 193 -23.16 -20.82 -7.50
N GLU A 194 -23.77 -21.18 -8.62
CA GLU A 194 -23.29 -20.81 -9.96
C GLU A 194 -23.36 -19.28 -10.21
N ILE A 195 -24.43 -18.60 -9.78
CA ILE A 195 -24.53 -17.14 -9.85
C ILE A 195 -23.44 -16.47 -8.98
N ILE A 196 -23.13 -17.00 -7.80
CA ILE A 196 -22.06 -16.45 -6.96
C ILE A 196 -20.67 -16.71 -7.55
N SER A 197 -20.50 -17.81 -8.30
CA SER A 197 -19.26 -18.08 -9.05
C SER A 197 -19.06 -17.18 -10.28
N SER A 198 -20.13 -16.55 -10.78
CA SER A 198 -20.11 -15.62 -11.92
C SER A 198 -20.11 -14.14 -11.53
N LEU A 199 -20.33 -13.80 -10.25
CA LEU A 199 -20.19 -12.42 -9.76
C LEU A 199 -18.72 -12.02 -9.71
N THR A 200 -18.41 -10.84 -10.27
CA THR A 200 -17.10 -10.22 -10.12
C THR A 200 -16.81 -9.94 -8.65
N THR A 201 -15.52 -9.89 -8.26
CA THR A 201 -15.09 -9.55 -6.90
C THR A 201 -15.76 -8.27 -6.39
N LYS A 202 -15.94 -7.28 -7.27
CA LYS A 202 -16.63 -6.02 -6.99
C LYS A 202 -18.08 -6.28 -6.55
N GLU A 203 -18.84 -7.03 -7.33
CA GLU A 203 -20.26 -7.33 -7.05
C GLU A 203 -20.47 -8.15 -5.76
N CYS A 204 -19.57 -9.11 -5.48
CA CYS A 204 -19.61 -9.88 -4.25
C CYS A 204 -19.39 -8.99 -3.02
N VAL A 205 -18.39 -8.09 -3.03
CA VAL A 205 -18.17 -7.18 -1.90
C VAL A 205 -19.30 -6.16 -1.78
N PHE A 206 -19.83 -5.64 -2.89
CA PHE A 206 -21.00 -4.76 -2.89
C PHE A 206 -22.18 -5.39 -2.15
N CYS A 207 -22.47 -6.67 -2.41
CA CYS A 207 -23.52 -7.41 -1.71
C CYS A 207 -23.24 -7.58 -0.20
N CYS A 208 -22.00 -7.88 0.21
CA CYS A 208 -21.63 -8.00 1.62
C CYS A 208 -21.83 -6.69 2.40
N LEU A 209 -21.35 -5.58 1.83
CA LEU A 209 -21.39 -4.27 2.48
C LEU A 209 -22.85 -3.79 2.64
N GLY A 210 -23.67 -3.95 1.61
CA GLY A 210 -25.10 -3.62 1.68
C GLY A 210 -25.85 -4.39 2.78
N HIS A 211 -25.31 -5.53 3.22
CA HIS A 211 -25.88 -6.35 4.28
C HIS A 211 -25.37 -6.01 5.69
N GLN A 212 -24.08 -5.70 5.87
CA GLN A 212 -23.51 -5.33 7.17
C GLN A 212 -24.05 -3.99 7.72
N TYR A 213 -24.36 -3.04 6.84
CA TYR A 213 -24.71 -1.67 7.25
C TYR A 213 -26.21 -1.43 7.47
N LYS A 214 -27.09 -2.38 7.11
CA LYS A 214 -28.55 -2.29 7.32
C LYS A 214 -28.99 -2.16 8.79
N SER A 215 -28.11 -2.44 9.77
CA SER A 215 -28.41 -2.26 11.20
C SER A 215 -28.29 -0.82 11.71
N LYS A 216 -27.82 0.13 10.88
CA LYS A 216 -27.71 1.57 11.22
C LYS A 216 -28.19 2.42 10.04
N GLU A 217 -29.51 2.57 9.92
CA GLU A 217 -30.23 3.12 8.77
C GLU A 217 -29.66 4.44 8.20
N ARG A 218 -29.26 5.40 9.05
CA ARG A 218 -28.66 6.68 8.63
C ARG A 218 -27.26 6.54 8.02
N LYS A 219 -26.40 5.65 8.55
CA LYS A 219 -25.05 5.40 8.00
C LYS A 219 -25.15 4.66 6.67
N TYR A 220 -26.10 3.73 6.55
CA TYR A 220 -26.41 3.02 5.32
C TYR A 220 -26.92 3.93 4.21
N LEU A 221 -27.88 4.82 4.48
CA LEU A 221 -28.40 5.77 3.48
C LEU A 221 -27.33 6.73 2.95
N ARG A 222 -26.45 7.23 3.83
CA ARG A 222 -25.32 8.08 3.44
C ARG A 222 -24.32 7.34 2.56
N GLN A 223 -23.95 6.10 2.92
CA GLN A 223 -23.06 5.26 2.12
C GLN A 223 -23.72 4.81 0.80
N LYS A 224 -25.02 4.52 0.78
CA LYS A 224 -25.78 4.17 -0.42
C LYS A 224 -25.89 5.35 -1.40
N ARG A 225 -26.06 6.59 -0.91
CA ARG A 225 -25.97 7.79 -1.76
C ARG A 225 -24.56 8.00 -2.30
N MET A 226 -23.53 7.75 -1.47
CA MET A 226 -22.14 7.81 -1.90
C MET A 226 -21.85 6.75 -2.98
N MET A 227 -22.41 5.54 -2.85
CA MET A 227 -22.32 4.44 -3.81
C MET A 227 -22.88 4.79 -5.20
N ILE A 228 -24.02 5.48 -5.26
CA ILE A 228 -24.67 5.81 -6.54
C ILE A 228 -23.88 6.91 -7.29
N ASN A 229 -23.18 7.78 -6.56
CA ASN A 229 -22.57 8.99 -7.11
C ASN A 229 -21.03 8.95 -7.15
N MET A 230 -20.40 7.86 -6.67
CA MET A 230 -18.95 7.71 -6.65
C MET A 230 -18.49 6.85 -7.82
N ASN A 231 -17.64 7.42 -8.67
CA ASN A 231 -17.01 6.72 -9.78
C ASN A 231 -15.55 6.43 -9.44
N ILE A 232 -15.10 5.22 -9.77
CA ILE A 232 -13.68 4.88 -9.77
C ILE A 232 -13.20 5.00 -11.20
N ILE A 233 -12.28 5.93 -11.42
CA ILE A 233 -11.70 6.18 -12.73
C ILE A 233 -10.38 5.42 -12.82
N LEU A 234 -10.29 4.58 -13.84
CA LEU A 234 -9.03 4.06 -14.36
C LEU A 234 -8.35 5.20 -15.09
N ASN A 235 -7.03 5.30 -14.98
CA ASN A 235 -6.14 6.15 -15.79
C ASN A 235 -5.46 7.27 -14.99
N GLY A 236 -4.14 7.33 -15.14
CA GLY A 236 -3.27 8.38 -14.63
C GLY A 236 -2.82 9.36 -15.73
N GLN A 237 -3.36 9.31 -16.94
CA GLN A 237 -2.92 10.14 -18.08
C GLN A 237 -3.82 11.35 -18.36
N ASP A 238 -5.00 11.45 -17.72
CA ASP A 238 -5.84 12.65 -17.83
C ASP A 238 -5.26 13.76 -16.95
N GLU A 239 -4.59 14.72 -17.58
CA GLU A 239 -3.92 15.82 -16.92
C GLU A 239 -4.84 16.68 -16.04
N GLN A 240 -6.11 16.88 -16.44
CA GLN A 240 -7.06 17.64 -15.62
C GLN A 240 -7.44 16.87 -14.36
N LEU A 241 -7.58 15.54 -14.47
CA LEU A 241 -7.87 14.69 -13.33
C LEU A 241 -6.66 14.55 -12.41
N ILE A 242 -5.44 14.43 -12.97
CA ILE A 242 -4.19 14.41 -12.19
C ILE A 242 -4.06 15.69 -11.37
N GLU A 243 -4.34 16.86 -11.96
CA GLU A 243 -4.29 18.13 -11.24
C GLU A 243 -5.26 18.14 -10.04
N LYS A 244 -6.47 17.57 -10.20
CA LYS A 244 -7.40 17.41 -9.07
C LYS A 244 -6.87 16.47 -7.99
N VAL A 245 -6.09 15.44 -8.34
CA VAL A 245 -5.42 14.56 -7.37
C VAL A 245 -4.29 15.30 -6.67
N VAL A 246 -3.52 16.12 -7.37
CA VAL A 246 -2.47 16.97 -6.78
C VAL A 246 -3.08 17.92 -5.75
N LEU A 247 -4.20 18.59 -6.10
CA LEU A 247 -4.92 19.46 -5.16
C LEU A 247 -5.48 18.68 -3.96
N TYR A 248 -5.96 17.45 -4.18
CA TYR A 248 -6.38 16.57 -3.09
C TYR A 248 -5.23 16.25 -2.13
N ASP A 249 -4.09 15.83 -2.67
CA ASP A 249 -2.88 15.42 -1.96
C ASP A 249 -2.24 16.58 -1.19
N GLN A 250 -2.19 17.77 -1.78
CA GLN A 250 -1.60 18.96 -1.17
C GLN A 250 -2.23 19.31 0.19
N ARG A 251 -3.52 18.98 0.40
CA ARG A 251 -4.20 19.21 1.69
C ARG A 251 -3.73 18.26 2.80
N LEU A 252 -3.05 17.18 2.45
CA LEU A 252 -2.59 16.14 3.37
C LEU A 252 -1.12 16.32 3.77
N HIS A 253 -0.37 17.20 3.11
CA HIS A 253 1.07 17.33 3.28
C HIS A 253 1.54 18.77 3.53
N GLN A 254 2.68 18.91 4.20
CA GLN A 254 3.25 20.21 4.57
C GLN A 254 4.14 20.83 3.49
N TYR A 255 4.40 20.12 2.39
CA TYR A 255 5.24 20.58 1.29
C TYR A 255 4.65 20.12 -0.04
N ASP A 256 5.04 20.80 -1.12
CA ASP A 256 4.57 20.49 -2.46
C ASP A 256 5.09 19.11 -2.91
N ARG A 257 4.14 18.23 -3.22
CA ARG A 257 4.38 16.88 -3.74
C ARG A 257 3.78 16.67 -5.13
N SER A 258 3.35 17.73 -5.79
CA SER A 258 2.73 17.70 -7.12
C SER A 258 3.48 16.79 -8.09
N ARG A 259 4.80 16.99 -8.20
CA ARG A 259 5.66 16.19 -9.09
C ARG A 259 5.73 14.71 -8.67
N PHE A 260 5.77 14.42 -7.38
CA PHE A 260 5.74 13.04 -6.86
C PHE A 260 4.43 12.34 -7.22
N VAL A 261 3.30 12.99 -6.95
CA VAL A 261 1.95 12.47 -7.22
C VAL A 261 1.81 12.18 -8.71
N ARG A 262 2.16 13.15 -9.55
CA ARG A 262 2.12 13.04 -11.01
C ARG A 262 2.90 11.83 -11.52
N LEU A 263 4.19 11.75 -11.18
CA LEU A 263 5.05 10.65 -11.63
C LEU A 263 4.60 9.29 -11.09
N THR A 264 4.00 9.25 -9.89
CA THR A 264 3.48 8.00 -9.31
C THR A 264 2.25 7.51 -10.07
N LEU A 265 1.32 8.41 -10.43
CA LEU A 265 0.10 8.04 -11.14
C LEU A 265 0.38 7.50 -12.55
N ILE A 266 1.48 7.92 -13.17
CA ILE A 266 1.92 7.49 -14.52
C ILE A 266 3.12 6.53 -14.50
N GLU A 267 3.52 6.04 -13.33
CA GLU A 267 4.68 5.16 -13.20
C GLU A 267 4.52 3.92 -14.09
N LYS A 268 5.57 3.54 -14.82
CA LYS A 268 5.52 2.38 -15.73
C LYS A 268 5.17 1.10 -14.96
N ASN A 269 4.25 0.30 -15.50
CA ASN A 269 3.72 -0.92 -14.88
C ASN A 269 2.99 -0.70 -13.54
N CYS A 270 2.63 0.54 -13.22
CA CYS A 270 1.78 0.87 -12.09
C CYS A 270 0.31 0.95 -12.53
N ILE A 271 -0.58 0.47 -11.66
CA ILE A 271 -2.02 0.57 -11.81
C ILE A 271 -2.52 1.65 -10.86
N SER A 272 -3.18 2.66 -11.40
CA SER A 272 -3.70 3.80 -10.63
C SER A 272 -5.23 3.81 -10.62
N ARG A 273 -5.81 4.30 -9.52
CA ARG A 273 -7.25 4.49 -9.31
C ARG A 273 -7.51 5.82 -8.65
N ILE A 274 -8.53 6.52 -9.15
CA ILE A 274 -8.97 7.80 -8.60
C ILE A 274 -10.47 7.66 -8.28
N ALA A 275 -10.83 7.92 -7.02
CA ALA A 275 -12.22 7.94 -6.58
C ALA A 275 -12.76 9.37 -6.66
N VAL A 276 -13.84 9.55 -7.43
CA VAL A 276 -14.48 10.85 -7.64
C VAL A 276 -15.93 10.78 -7.17
N LEU A 277 -16.34 11.72 -6.31
CA LEU A 277 -17.72 11.92 -5.91
C LEU A 277 -18.25 13.20 -6.56
N GLY A 278 -19.16 13.06 -7.52
CA GLY A 278 -19.55 14.17 -8.39
C GLY A 278 -18.36 14.65 -9.23
N GLN A 279 -17.81 15.83 -8.92
CA GLN A 279 -16.62 16.38 -9.57
C GLN A 279 -15.38 16.45 -8.66
N THR A 280 -15.51 16.01 -7.41
CA THR A 280 -14.48 16.14 -6.37
C THR A 280 -13.73 14.82 -6.21
N VAL A 281 -12.40 14.87 -6.23
CA VAL A 281 -11.56 13.72 -5.85
C VAL A 281 -11.69 13.49 -4.34
N VAL A 282 -12.04 12.27 -3.96
CA VAL A 282 -12.23 11.86 -2.55
C VAL A 282 -11.26 10.76 -2.10
N GLY A 283 -10.35 10.38 -3.00
CA GLY A 283 -9.29 9.43 -2.74
C GLY A 283 -8.60 8.97 -4.02
N TYR A 284 -7.42 8.39 -3.87
CA TYR A 284 -6.69 7.77 -4.96
C TYR A 284 -5.77 6.67 -4.42
N GLY A 285 -5.37 5.75 -5.28
CA GLY A 285 -4.43 4.71 -4.89
C GLY A 285 -3.75 4.06 -6.08
N CYS A 286 -2.58 3.50 -5.81
CA CYS A 286 -1.73 2.88 -6.82
C CYS A 286 -1.27 1.50 -6.36
N ALA A 287 -1.04 0.60 -7.31
CA ALA A 287 -0.40 -0.68 -7.09
C ALA A 287 0.69 -0.92 -8.14
N LYS A 288 1.82 -1.48 -7.72
CA LYS A 288 3.00 -1.68 -8.58
C LYS A 288 3.79 -2.95 -8.22
N PRO A 289 4.55 -3.53 -9.17
CA PRO A 289 5.37 -4.71 -8.88
C PRO A 289 6.51 -4.38 -7.91
N SER A 290 6.94 -5.38 -7.15
CA SER A 290 8.08 -5.31 -6.22
C SER A 290 9.22 -6.23 -6.61
N LEU A 291 10.41 -5.97 -6.04
CA LEU A 291 11.59 -6.83 -6.22
C LEU A 291 11.41 -8.28 -5.76
N GLN A 292 10.46 -8.52 -4.85
CA GLN A 292 10.21 -9.81 -4.24
C GLN A 292 9.07 -10.57 -4.94
N ASN A 293 8.79 -10.25 -6.21
CA ASN A 293 7.75 -10.89 -7.01
C ASN A 293 6.36 -10.82 -6.33
N MET A 294 6.09 -9.75 -5.59
CA MET A 294 4.78 -9.42 -5.02
C MET A 294 4.32 -8.05 -5.54
N TRP A 295 3.07 -7.69 -5.31
CA TRP A 295 2.57 -6.33 -5.53
C TRP A 295 2.76 -5.46 -4.29
N ILE A 296 3.04 -4.18 -4.49
CA ILE A 296 3.02 -3.14 -3.45
C ILE A 296 1.85 -2.20 -3.76
N MET A 297 0.96 -1.99 -2.79
CA MET A 297 -0.07 -0.95 -2.87
C MET A 297 0.42 0.31 -2.16
N CYS A 298 0.77 1.33 -2.94
CA CYS A 298 1.23 2.64 -2.44
C CYS A 298 1.19 3.71 -3.55
N PRO A 299 0.72 4.95 -3.25
CA PRO A 299 -0.09 5.35 -2.09
C PRO A 299 -1.48 4.69 -2.11
N LEU A 300 -2.22 4.87 -1.01
CA LEU A 300 -3.67 4.74 -0.98
C LEU A 300 -4.24 5.75 0.02
N TYR A 301 -4.74 6.88 -0.48
CA TYR A 301 -5.33 7.96 0.31
C TYR A 301 -6.83 8.05 0.06
N ALA A 302 -7.59 8.33 1.10
CA ALA A 302 -9.05 8.36 1.02
C ALA A 302 -9.68 9.16 2.16
N ASP A 303 -10.77 9.87 1.86
CA ASP A 303 -11.50 10.68 2.84
C ASP A 303 -12.14 9.85 3.96
N ASN A 304 -12.35 8.55 3.73
CA ASN A 304 -12.91 7.63 4.71
C ASN A 304 -12.71 6.15 4.31
N GLU A 305 -13.01 5.26 5.24
CA GLU A 305 -12.84 3.81 5.07
C GLU A 305 -13.63 3.23 3.90
N TYR A 306 -14.80 3.79 3.59
CA TYR A 306 -15.60 3.29 2.48
C TYR A 306 -14.89 3.53 1.14
N VAL A 307 -14.40 4.74 0.91
CA VAL A 307 -13.62 5.07 -0.30
C VAL A 307 -12.36 4.21 -0.38
N ALA A 308 -11.61 4.11 0.72
CA ALA A 308 -10.40 3.29 0.78
C ALA A 308 -10.67 1.82 0.43
N ARG A 309 -11.72 1.24 1.01
CA ARG A 309 -12.13 -0.14 0.74
C ARG A 309 -12.44 -0.35 -0.73
N MET A 310 -13.19 0.56 -1.34
CA MET A 310 -13.56 0.44 -2.74
C MET A 310 -12.34 0.54 -3.67
N LEU A 311 -11.42 1.47 -3.39
CA LEU A 311 -10.14 1.58 -4.11
C LEU A 311 -9.29 0.30 -3.95
N MET A 312 -9.16 -0.25 -2.73
CA MET A 312 -8.42 -1.49 -2.49
C MET A 312 -9.00 -2.67 -3.27
N ILE A 313 -10.31 -2.86 -3.22
CA ILE A 313 -10.98 -3.97 -3.93
C ILE A 313 -10.79 -3.83 -5.42
N ASP A 314 -10.96 -2.62 -5.96
CA ASP A 314 -10.80 -2.36 -7.38
C ASP A 314 -9.38 -2.68 -7.86
N LEU A 315 -8.37 -2.17 -7.13
CA LEU A 315 -6.97 -2.48 -7.39
C LEU A 315 -6.71 -4.00 -7.32
N ILE A 316 -7.07 -4.65 -6.21
CA ILE A 316 -6.80 -6.09 -6.01
C ILE A 316 -7.50 -6.95 -7.07
N SER A 317 -8.70 -6.56 -7.52
CA SER A 317 -9.42 -7.29 -8.57
C SER A 317 -8.61 -7.34 -9.87
N ASP A 318 -8.04 -6.21 -10.29
CA ASP A 318 -7.17 -6.15 -11.47
C ASP A 318 -5.87 -6.93 -11.26
N LEU A 319 -5.28 -6.85 -10.05
CA LEU A 319 -4.07 -7.61 -9.74
C LEU A 319 -4.28 -9.12 -9.85
N ILE A 320 -5.45 -9.63 -9.47
CA ILE A 320 -5.81 -11.04 -9.64
C ILE A 320 -5.85 -11.41 -11.13
N LEU A 321 -6.53 -10.60 -11.95
CA LEU A 321 -6.64 -10.84 -13.39
C LEU A 321 -5.26 -10.82 -14.08
N ILE A 322 -4.39 -9.87 -13.70
CA ILE A 322 -3.02 -9.79 -14.22
C ILE A 322 -2.21 -11.02 -13.79
N SER A 323 -2.38 -11.49 -12.55
CA SER A 323 -1.65 -12.65 -12.05
C SER A 323 -2.10 -13.96 -12.71
N GLN A 324 -3.35 -14.04 -13.19
CA GLN A 324 -3.88 -15.21 -13.91
C GLN A 324 -3.50 -15.27 -15.40
N SER A 325 -3.36 -14.10 -16.04
CA SER A 325 -3.03 -13.98 -17.47
C SER A 325 -1.53 -14.07 -17.75
N SER A 326 -0.70 -13.86 -16.74
CA SER A 326 0.74 -13.90 -16.89
C SER A 326 1.28 -15.32 -16.71
N THR A 327 2.18 -15.77 -17.60
CA THR A 327 3.07 -16.92 -17.34
C THR A 327 4.12 -16.63 -16.25
N ASN A 328 4.03 -15.46 -15.59
CA ASN A 328 5.06 -14.90 -14.73
C ASN A 328 4.98 -15.35 -13.27
N THR A 329 6.17 -15.42 -12.68
CA THR A 329 6.57 -15.79 -11.31
C THR A 329 6.07 -14.86 -10.19
N ILE A 330 5.07 -13.99 -10.45
CA ILE A 330 4.54 -13.08 -9.43
C ILE A 330 3.62 -13.86 -8.51
N ILE A 331 3.96 -13.90 -7.22
CA ILE A 331 3.15 -14.48 -6.17
C ILE A 331 1.91 -13.60 -6.03
N PRO A 332 0.68 -14.17 -6.00
CA PRO A 332 -0.56 -13.42 -5.91
C PRO A 332 -0.74 -12.85 -4.49
N SER A 333 0.11 -11.88 -4.15
CA SER A 333 0.23 -11.28 -2.83
C SER A 333 0.44 -9.79 -2.95
N VAL A 334 -0.14 -9.07 -1.99
CA VAL A 334 -0.05 -7.61 -1.90
C VAL A 334 0.56 -7.24 -0.56
N VAL A 335 1.53 -6.34 -0.58
CA VAL A 335 2.06 -5.71 0.62
C VAL A 335 1.76 -4.21 0.62
N LEU A 336 1.59 -3.64 1.80
CA LEU A 336 1.45 -2.20 1.98
C LEU A 336 1.92 -1.78 3.36
N LYS A 337 2.25 -0.50 3.48
CA LYS A 337 2.70 0.12 4.73
C LYS A 337 1.69 1.17 5.15
N THR A 338 1.22 1.11 6.39
CA THR A 338 0.19 2.03 6.92
C THR A 338 0.62 2.63 8.26
N PRO A 339 0.22 3.87 8.59
CA PRO A 339 0.42 4.43 9.93
C PRO A 339 -0.35 3.64 10.99
N SER A 340 0.31 3.24 12.08
CA SER A 340 -0.30 2.41 13.12
C SER A 340 -1.42 3.11 13.90
N ASN A 341 -1.44 4.44 13.91
CA ASN A 341 -2.50 5.25 14.51
C ASN A 341 -3.73 5.46 13.60
N ASN A 342 -3.70 5.03 12.33
CA ASN A 342 -4.92 4.96 11.51
C ASN A 342 -5.70 3.68 11.83
N HIS A 343 -6.49 3.71 12.91
CA HIS A 343 -7.28 2.56 13.34
C HIS A 343 -8.30 2.08 12.29
N GLN A 344 -8.80 2.98 11.43
CA GLN A 344 -9.72 2.62 10.34
C GLN A 344 -8.99 1.77 9.29
N ALA A 345 -7.78 2.18 8.89
CA ALA A 345 -6.94 1.40 7.97
C ALA A 345 -6.56 0.05 8.58
N CYS A 346 -6.03 0.04 9.81
CA CYS A 346 -5.63 -1.18 10.50
C CYS A 346 -6.78 -2.19 10.64
N ARG A 347 -8.01 -1.73 10.88
CA ARG A 347 -9.21 -2.59 10.90
C ARG A 347 -9.57 -3.08 9.51
N LEU A 348 -9.67 -2.18 8.54
CA LEU A 348 -10.03 -2.51 7.15
C LEU A 348 -9.11 -3.60 6.60
N LEU A 349 -7.81 -3.47 6.79
CA LEU A 349 -6.81 -4.43 6.34
C LEU A 349 -7.07 -5.83 6.90
N LYS A 350 -7.30 -5.95 8.22
CA LYS A 350 -7.66 -7.23 8.86
C LYS A 350 -8.95 -7.81 8.29
N GLU A 351 -9.96 -6.98 8.06
CA GLU A 351 -11.24 -7.42 7.49
C GLU A 351 -11.11 -7.90 6.04
N LEU A 352 -10.16 -7.35 5.28
CA LEU A 352 -9.83 -7.79 3.92
C LEU A 352 -8.88 -9.01 3.90
N GLY A 353 -8.46 -9.50 5.06
CA GLY A 353 -7.59 -10.68 5.18
C GLY A 353 -6.09 -10.37 5.21
N PHE A 354 -5.68 -9.09 5.25
CA PHE A 354 -4.27 -8.75 5.45
C PHE A 354 -3.81 -9.11 6.87
N VAL A 355 -2.60 -9.64 6.95
CA VAL A 355 -1.92 -9.99 8.19
C VAL A 355 -0.81 -8.97 8.45
N LYS A 356 -0.83 -8.37 9.65
CA LYS A 356 0.26 -7.50 10.11
C LYS A 356 1.53 -8.35 10.28
N GLN A 357 2.62 -7.90 9.67
CA GLN A 357 3.91 -8.56 9.79
C GLN A 357 4.61 -8.13 11.08
N ASP A 358 5.55 -8.94 11.57
CA ASP A 358 6.47 -8.54 12.66
C ASP A 358 7.55 -7.58 12.12
N TYR A 359 7.07 -6.47 11.58
CA TYR A 359 7.86 -5.43 10.96
C TYR A 359 7.15 -4.10 11.18
N SER A 360 7.77 -3.26 11.99
CA SER A 360 7.27 -1.92 12.30
C SER A 360 8.46 -0.97 12.33
N LEU A 361 8.31 0.18 11.67
CA LEU A 361 9.37 1.19 11.61
C LEU A 361 9.00 2.40 12.46
N LYS A 362 9.97 2.87 13.26
CA LYS A 362 9.84 4.11 14.01
C LYS A 362 10.20 5.29 13.12
N ARG A 363 9.24 6.19 12.93
CA ARG A 363 9.45 7.41 12.14
C ARG A 363 10.22 8.43 12.98
N CYS A 364 11.36 8.88 12.47
CA CYS A 364 12.27 9.76 13.18
C CYS A 364 12.69 10.95 12.30
N TYR A 365 12.99 12.10 12.91
CA TYR A 365 13.40 13.32 12.23
C TYR A 365 14.53 14.04 12.98
N THR A 366 15.27 14.88 12.28
CA THR A 366 16.38 15.65 12.86
C THR A 366 15.95 16.93 13.57
N LYS A 367 14.86 17.59 13.13
CA LYS A 367 14.46 18.90 13.68
C LYS A 367 13.07 18.91 14.33
N GLN A 368 12.08 18.39 13.62
CA GLN A 368 10.70 18.34 14.11
C GLN A 368 9.94 17.17 13.48
N VAL A 369 8.98 16.62 14.22
CA VAL A 369 8.04 15.65 13.66
C VAL A 369 7.17 16.35 12.62
N VAL A 370 7.15 15.83 11.39
CA VAL A 370 6.23 16.33 10.37
C VAL A 370 4.88 15.68 10.60
N GLN A 371 3.87 16.52 10.85
CA GLN A 371 2.51 16.11 11.18
C GLN A 371 1.74 15.88 9.89
N VAL A 372 1.15 14.69 9.77
CA VAL A 372 0.24 14.33 8.69
C VAL A 372 -1.10 13.86 9.24
N PRO A 373 -2.20 14.09 8.51
CA PRO A 373 -3.51 13.60 8.88
C PRO A 373 -3.61 12.09 8.55
N THR A 374 -2.99 11.26 9.39
CA THR A 374 -2.85 9.81 9.16
C THR A 374 -4.21 9.11 8.98
N GLN A 375 -5.31 9.68 9.47
CA GLN A 375 -6.66 9.17 9.27
C GLN A 375 -7.08 9.04 7.79
N PHE A 376 -6.46 9.79 6.87
CA PHE A 376 -6.71 9.72 5.43
C PHE A 376 -5.71 8.83 4.67
N ILE A 377 -4.69 8.32 5.36
CA ILE A 377 -3.60 7.54 4.78
C ILE A 377 -3.83 6.06 5.08
N TYR A 378 -4.25 5.30 4.07
CA TYR A 378 -4.47 3.85 4.19
C TYR A 378 -3.25 3.04 3.74
N ALA A 379 -2.46 3.57 2.80
CA ALA A 379 -1.11 3.13 2.51
C ALA A 379 -0.22 4.33 2.19
N LEU A 380 0.97 4.40 2.80
CA LEU A 380 1.96 5.46 2.60
C LEU A 380 2.45 5.49 1.15
N HIS A 381 2.95 6.64 0.68
CA HIS A 381 3.20 6.88 -0.75
C HIS A 381 4.27 6.03 -1.38
N THR A 382 5.35 5.76 -0.66
CA THR A 382 6.52 5.05 -1.22
C THR A 382 6.91 3.86 -0.38
N SER A 383 7.44 2.83 -1.04
CA SER A 383 7.90 1.61 -0.42
C SER A 383 9.13 1.81 0.47
N VAL A 384 10.01 2.76 0.11
CA VAL A 384 11.30 3.02 0.78
C VAL A 384 11.21 4.24 1.69
N PHE A 385 10.90 5.40 1.13
CA PHE A 385 10.91 6.64 1.87
C PHE A 385 9.67 6.77 2.76
N CYS A 386 8.67 5.90 2.56
CA CYS A 386 7.43 5.90 3.31
C CYS A 386 6.91 7.34 3.46
N THR A 387 7.12 8.17 2.44
CA THR A 387 6.89 9.61 2.54
C THR A 387 5.44 9.79 2.93
N GLU A 388 5.27 10.63 3.94
CA GLU A 388 4.01 11.28 4.25
C GLU A 388 3.32 11.65 2.98
#